data_AF-A0A843CE85-F1
#
_entry.id   AF-A0A843CE85-F1
#
_cell.length_a   1.000
_cell.length_b   1.000
_cell.length_c   1.000
_cell.angle_alpha   90.00
_cell.angle_beta   90.00
_cell.angle_gamma   90.00
#
_symmetry.space_group_name_H-M   'P 1'
#
loop_
_entity.id
_entity.type
_entity.pdbx_description
1 polymer ?
#
loop_
_entity_poly.entity_id
_entity_poly.type
_entity_poly.pdbx_seq_one_letter_code
_entity_poly.pdbx_strand_id
1 'polypeptide(L)'
;MTTQKIDEAVEWYKENRPKYEILAKKVKEILRENLDITRITYLDVTNRTKTVDSFKKKVLAKKYEDPINENKDYAGVRVITYIDSEAQKALAIINNLFDIDPEQTIDKSEELGTDRVGYRSIQTVAKFLDDRCKIPEFKRLKGMYFEIQIRTILQHAWAEIEHDRNYKFSGVLPKEIQRRFKILSGLLELADREFDDIAKSIDAYSETVAEKTSIGDLAIPINSTSLREYIHNKFASLIESGILEASDFVDDEIIEELEEYYGITSLDQLDEIVPHDLIENYLSMNQSLWYNGIIIDILIINNPEFYFEKAWKNKWGVTDPSDVPFFKKYGIDLRDLAKKYHFEIYNLNLTVNSI
;
A
#
# COMPACT_ATOMS: atom_id res chain seq x y z
N MET A 1 4.29 32.29 -35.21
CA MET A 1 3.34 31.29 -35.75
C MET A 1 2.10 32.00 -36.31
N THR A 2 1.67 31.66 -37.54
CA THR A 2 0.48 32.24 -38.20
C THR A 2 -0.80 31.60 -37.67
N THR A 3 -1.94 32.31 -37.73
CA THR A 3 -3.26 31.79 -37.31
C THR A 3 -3.60 30.47 -38.01
N GLN A 4 -3.29 30.38 -39.30
CA GLN A 4 -3.50 29.17 -40.10
C GLN A 4 -2.76 27.94 -39.54
N LYS A 5 -1.48 28.08 -39.14
CA LYS A 5 -0.73 26.97 -38.52
C LYS A 5 -1.33 26.51 -37.20
N ILE A 6 -1.97 27.41 -36.46
CA ILE A 6 -2.61 27.09 -35.16
C ILE A 6 -3.87 26.25 -35.41
N ASP A 7 -4.69 26.66 -36.36
CA ASP A 7 -5.91 25.94 -36.71
C ASP A 7 -5.59 24.55 -37.30
N GLU A 8 -4.57 24.45 -38.17
CA GLU A 8 -4.06 23.17 -38.70
C GLU A 8 -3.62 22.22 -37.58
N ALA A 9 -2.86 22.72 -36.59
CA ALA A 9 -2.41 21.90 -35.46
C ALA A 9 -3.60 21.43 -34.59
N VAL A 10 -4.59 22.29 -34.37
CA VAL A 10 -5.77 21.95 -33.56
C VAL A 10 -6.64 20.90 -34.26
N GLU A 11 -6.87 21.01 -35.57
CA GLU A 11 -7.60 19.99 -36.33
C GLU A 11 -6.85 18.67 -36.37
N TRP A 12 -5.54 18.71 -36.61
CA TRP A 12 -4.70 17.50 -36.52
C TRP A 12 -4.83 16.81 -35.17
N TYR A 13 -4.82 17.57 -34.07
CA TYR A 13 -4.97 17.00 -32.74
C TYR A 13 -6.36 16.40 -32.51
N LYS A 14 -7.43 17.06 -32.99
CA LYS A 14 -8.79 16.50 -32.92
C LYS A 14 -8.88 15.13 -33.57
N GLU A 15 -8.30 14.99 -34.76
CA GLU A 15 -8.29 13.73 -35.52
C GLU A 15 -7.44 12.63 -34.86
N ASN A 16 -6.31 13.01 -34.23
CA ASN A 16 -5.38 12.05 -33.63
C ASN A 16 -5.62 11.80 -32.13
N ARG A 17 -6.47 12.60 -31.46
CA ARG A 17 -6.78 12.48 -30.03
C ARG A 17 -7.22 11.06 -29.62
N PRO A 18 -8.06 10.32 -30.39
CA PRO A 18 -8.41 8.94 -30.04
C PRO A 18 -7.21 7.99 -29.92
N LYS A 19 -6.12 8.22 -30.69
CA LYS A 19 -4.89 7.42 -30.56
C LYS A 19 -4.19 7.68 -29.23
N TYR A 20 -4.17 8.94 -28.79
CA TYR A 20 -3.60 9.33 -27.50
C TYR A 20 -4.43 8.83 -26.31
N GLU A 21 -5.76 8.70 -26.46
CA GLU A 21 -6.61 8.05 -25.46
C GLU A 21 -6.26 6.58 -25.28
N ILE A 22 -6.06 5.86 -26.39
CA ILE A 22 -5.61 4.46 -26.37
C ILE A 22 -4.22 4.37 -25.73
N LEU A 23 -3.30 5.26 -26.10
CA LEU A 23 -1.94 5.31 -25.53
C LEU A 23 -1.99 5.50 -24.01
N ALA A 24 -2.70 6.52 -23.53
CA ALA A 24 -2.79 6.83 -22.10
C ALA A 24 -3.41 5.66 -21.30
N LYS A 25 -4.44 5.00 -21.86
CA LYS A 25 -5.06 3.83 -21.24
C LYS A 25 -4.07 2.66 -21.15
N LYS A 26 -3.34 2.36 -22.22
CA LYS A 26 -2.36 1.27 -22.25
C LYS A 26 -1.18 1.49 -21.31
N VAL A 27 -0.67 2.73 -21.24
CA VAL A 27 0.40 3.08 -20.30
C VAL A 27 -0.08 2.92 -18.86
N LYS A 28 -1.31 3.35 -18.53
CA LYS A 28 -1.92 3.11 -17.20
C LYS A 28 -2.00 1.62 -16.86
N GLU A 29 -2.52 0.79 -17.77
CA GLU A 29 -2.67 -0.66 -17.55
C GLU A 29 -1.31 -1.31 -17.26
N ILE A 30 -0.31 -1.03 -18.09
CA ILE A 30 1.06 -1.55 -17.92
C ILE A 30 1.65 -1.10 -16.58
N LEU A 31 1.51 0.19 -16.23
CA LEU A 31 2.05 0.71 -14.98
C LEU A 31 1.39 0.06 -13.78
N ARG A 32 0.06 -0.04 -13.78
CA ARG A 32 -0.68 -0.67 -12.69
C ARG A 32 -0.22 -2.11 -12.45
N GLU A 33 -0.17 -2.91 -13.50
CA GLU A 33 0.26 -4.31 -13.41
C GLU A 33 1.70 -4.45 -12.87
N ASN A 34 2.63 -3.60 -13.32
CA ASN A 34 4.01 -3.69 -12.85
C ASN A 34 4.19 -3.18 -11.41
N LEU A 35 3.47 -2.13 -11.01
CA LEU A 35 3.47 -1.66 -9.63
C LEU A 35 2.88 -2.74 -8.69
N ASP A 36 1.80 -3.40 -9.10
CA ASP A 36 1.19 -4.50 -8.33
C ASP A 36 2.14 -5.70 -8.19
N ILE A 37 2.77 -6.15 -9.28
CA ILE A 37 3.72 -7.29 -9.27
C ILE A 37 4.93 -7.00 -8.38
N THR A 38 5.42 -5.77 -8.38
CA THR A 38 6.55 -5.34 -7.55
C THR A 38 6.16 -4.95 -6.13
N ARG A 39 4.87 -5.05 -5.77
CA ARG A 39 4.30 -4.73 -4.46
C ARG A 39 4.57 -3.30 -4.01
N ILE A 40 4.65 -2.36 -4.95
CA ILE A 40 4.68 -0.94 -4.62
C ILE A 40 3.30 -0.52 -4.14
N THR A 41 3.26 0.20 -3.02
CA THR A 41 1.99 0.72 -2.48
C THR A 41 1.65 2.06 -3.12
N TYR A 42 0.46 2.15 -3.69
CA TYR A 42 -0.02 3.37 -4.32
C TYR A 42 -1.51 3.56 -4.07
N LEU A 43 -1.95 4.82 -4.06
CA LEU A 43 -3.35 5.19 -3.91
C LEU A 43 -4.12 4.96 -5.22
N ASP A 44 -3.60 5.49 -6.33
CA ASP A 44 -4.23 5.33 -7.64
C ASP A 44 -3.24 5.56 -8.79
N VAL A 45 -3.54 4.95 -9.93
CA VAL A 45 -2.93 5.26 -11.23
C VAL A 45 -4.02 5.76 -12.16
N THR A 46 -3.99 7.03 -12.52
CA THR A 46 -4.98 7.65 -13.40
C THR A 46 -4.37 7.99 -14.75
N ASN A 47 -5.20 8.03 -15.80
CA ASN A 47 -4.77 8.56 -17.09
C ASN A 47 -5.63 9.75 -17.48
N ARG A 48 -5.05 10.62 -18.30
CA ARG A 48 -5.72 11.76 -18.89
C ARG A 48 -5.19 11.97 -20.29
N THR A 49 -6.12 12.19 -21.22
CA THR A 49 -5.78 12.74 -22.53
C THR A 49 -6.12 14.21 -22.54
N LYS A 50 -5.21 15.06 -23.03
CA LYS A 50 -5.43 16.50 -23.07
C LYS A 50 -6.71 16.83 -23.87
N THR A 51 -7.44 17.85 -23.43
CA THR A 51 -8.62 18.32 -24.16
C THR A 51 -8.17 19.20 -25.31
N VAL A 52 -8.98 19.25 -26.37
CA VAL A 52 -8.71 20.10 -27.54
C VAL A 52 -8.60 21.57 -27.12
N ASP A 53 -9.45 22.03 -26.20
CA ASP A 53 -9.40 23.40 -25.68
C ASP A 53 -8.12 23.69 -24.90
N SER A 54 -7.67 22.76 -24.06
CA SER A 54 -6.40 22.91 -23.35
C SER A 54 -5.21 22.94 -24.32
N PHE A 55 -5.24 22.11 -25.38
CA PHE A 55 -4.22 22.14 -26.42
C PHE A 55 -4.24 23.48 -27.17
N LYS A 56 -5.42 23.94 -27.62
CA LYS A 56 -5.58 25.24 -28.29
C LYS A 56 -5.05 26.39 -27.44
N LYS A 57 -5.38 26.45 -26.15
CA LYS A 57 -4.84 27.45 -25.21
C LYS A 57 -3.30 27.41 -25.15
N LYS A 58 -2.71 26.21 -25.12
CA LYS A 58 -1.25 26.03 -25.05
C LYS A 58 -0.54 26.49 -26.34
N VAL A 59 -1.10 26.16 -27.51
CA VAL A 59 -0.57 26.61 -28.80
C VAL A 59 -0.70 28.13 -28.97
N LEU A 60 -1.83 28.71 -28.54
CA LEU A 60 -2.05 30.16 -28.58
C LEU A 60 -1.06 30.94 -27.70
N ALA A 61 -0.56 30.33 -26.62
CA ALA A 61 0.50 30.90 -25.79
C ALA A 61 1.88 30.93 -26.48
N LYS A 62 1.98 30.47 -27.74
CA LYS A 62 3.19 30.48 -28.58
C LYS A 62 4.41 29.83 -27.92
N LYS A 63 4.19 28.75 -27.17
CA LYS A 63 5.27 27.98 -26.53
C LYS A 63 6.11 27.13 -27.49
N TYR A 64 5.63 26.89 -28.71
CA TYR A 64 6.22 25.94 -29.66
C TYR A 64 6.28 26.55 -31.07
N GLU A 65 7.32 26.21 -31.84
CA GLU A 65 7.41 26.58 -33.25
C GLU A 65 6.67 25.57 -34.14
N ASP A 66 6.77 24.28 -33.78
CA ASP A 66 6.01 23.16 -34.29
C ASP A 66 5.22 22.47 -33.16
N PRO A 67 3.98 22.92 -32.87
CA PRO A 67 3.22 22.38 -31.76
C PRO A 67 2.78 20.94 -31.92
N ILE A 68 2.84 20.36 -33.13
CA ILE A 68 2.47 18.97 -33.39
C ILE A 68 3.56 18.03 -32.88
N ASN A 69 4.82 18.37 -33.17
CA ASN A 69 5.96 17.51 -32.85
C ASN A 69 6.64 17.86 -31.51
N GLU A 70 6.58 19.13 -31.09
CA GLU A 70 7.21 19.59 -29.85
C GLU A 70 6.37 19.32 -28.59
N ASN A 71 5.05 19.16 -28.74
CA ASN A 71 4.15 18.94 -27.61
C ASN A 71 4.10 17.47 -27.21
N LYS A 72 4.83 17.07 -26.16
CA LYS A 72 4.92 15.66 -25.74
C LYS A 72 3.89 15.21 -24.70
N ASP A 73 3.07 16.13 -24.17
CA ASP A 73 2.08 15.89 -23.11
C ASP A 73 0.64 15.75 -23.64
N TYR A 74 0.47 15.05 -24.77
CA TYR A 74 -0.85 14.74 -25.34
C TYR A 74 -1.59 13.66 -24.56
N ALA A 75 -0.85 12.62 -24.17
CA ALA A 75 -1.26 11.54 -23.28
C ALA A 75 -0.48 11.70 -21.97
N GLY A 76 -1.19 11.59 -20.84
CA GLY A 76 -0.61 11.70 -19.50
C GLY A 76 -1.08 10.57 -18.60
N VAL A 77 -0.18 10.04 -17.79
CA VAL A 77 -0.49 9.11 -16.71
C VAL A 77 0.01 9.69 -15.39
N ARG A 78 -0.76 9.53 -14.33
CA ARG A 78 -0.40 9.98 -13.00
C ARG A 78 -0.38 8.79 -12.05
N VAL A 79 0.74 8.61 -11.37
CA VAL A 79 0.92 7.62 -10.31
C VAL A 79 0.91 8.37 -8.99
N ILE A 80 -0.02 8.02 -8.10
CA ILE A 80 -0.16 8.64 -6.78
C ILE A 80 0.25 7.62 -5.73
N THR A 81 1.39 7.80 -5.09
CA THR A 81 1.90 6.94 -4.00
C THR A 81 1.54 7.49 -2.63
N TYR A 82 1.70 6.70 -1.58
CA TYR A 82 1.46 7.18 -0.21
C TYR A 82 2.60 8.05 0.31
N ILE A 83 3.84 7.64 0.06
CA ILE A 83 5.07 8.29 0.54
C ILE A 83 6.09 8.46 -0.60
N ASP A 84 7.15 9.23 -0.34
CA ASP A 84 8.15 9.57 -1.35
C ASP A 84 9.04 8.39 -1.74
N SER A 85 9.46 7.54 -0.79
CA SER A 85 10.24 6.35 -1.09
C SER A 85 9.54 5.42 -2.09
N GLU A 86 8.22 5.25 -1.97
CA GLU A 86 7.40 4.51 -2.93
C GLU A 86 7.34 5.22 -4.30
N ALA A 87 7.30 6.56 -4.34
CA ALA A 87 7.40 7.32 -5.58
C ALA A 87 8.74 7.10 -6.29
N GLN A 88 9.85 7.05 -5.54
CA GLN A 88 11.19 6.77 -6.07
C GLN A 88 11.30 5.33 -6.59
N LYS A 89 10.76 4.35 -5.86
CA LYS A 89 10.68 2.96 -6.33
C LYS A 89 9.86 2.86 -7.62
N ALA A 90 8.73 3.57 -7.70
CA ALA A 90 7.90 3.61 -8.91
C ALA A 90 8.65 4.24 -10.10
N LEU A 91 9.42 5.31 -9.87
CA LEU A 91 10.28 5.92 -10.89
C LEU A 91 11.31 4.92 -11.42
N ALA A 92 11.96 4.14 -10.55
CA ALA A 92 12.93 3.13 -10.97
C ALA A 92 12.29 2.07 -11.89
N ILE A 93 11.06 1.64 -11.59
CA ILE A 93 10.30 0.73 -12.46
C ILE A 93 9.97 1.38 -13.80
N ILE A 94 9.47 2.63 -13.78
CA ILE A 94 9.14 3.39 -14.99
C ILE A 94 10.34 3.50 -15.93
N ASN A 95 11.53 3.77 -15.39
CA ASN A 95 12.77 3.87 -16.15
C ASN A 95 13.17 2.54 -16.82
N ASN A 96 12.74 1.39 -16.28
CA ASN A 96 12.99 0.08 -16.87
C ASN A 96 11.92 -0.32 -17.91
N LEU A 97 10.70 0.23 -17.81
CA LEU A 97 9.58 -0.15 -18.67
C LEU A 97 9.53 0.61 -20.00
N PHE A 98 10.05 1.83 -20.02
CA PHE A 98 9.89 2.77 -21.13
C PHE A 98 11.21 3.40 -21.57
N ASP A 99 11.22 3.89 -22.81
CA ASP A 99 12.31 4.71 -23.31
C ASP A 99 12.09 6.15 -22.84
N ILE A 100 12.84 6.56 -21.83
CA ILE A 100 12.73 7.87 -21.18
C ILE A 100 13.45 8.93 -22.01
N ASP A 101 12.83 10.09 -22.16
CA ASP A 101 13.42 11.25 -22.83
C ASP A 101 14.17 12.13 -21.80
N PRO A 102 15.50 12.01 -21.68
CA PRO A 102 16.25 12.69 -20.62
C PRO A 102 16.23 14.21 -20.75
N GLU A 103 15.99 14.76 -21.95
CA GLU A 103 15.90 16.22 -22.15
C GLU A 103 14.59 16.81 -21.60
N GLN A 104 13.58 15.96 -21.35
CA GLN A 104 12.28 16.38 -20.82
C GLN A 104 11.87 15.65 -19.54
N THR A 105 12.75 14.85 -18.96
CA THR A 105 12.63 14.43 -17.56
C THR A 105 13.04 15.60 -16.69
N ILE A 106 12.04 16.23 -16.08
CA ILE A 106 12.24 17.35 -15.16
C ILE A 106 11.90 16.83 -13.78
N ASP A 107 12.92 16.62 -12.96
CA ASP A 107 12.66 16.63 -11.53
C ASP A 107 12.45 18.08 -11.10
N LYS A 108 11.18 18.45 -10.93
CA LYS A 108 10.81 19.79 -10.45
C LYS A 108 11.30 20.06 -9.02
N SER A 109 11.86 19.06 -8.33
CA SER A 109 12.60 19.26 -7.09
C SER A 109 13.83 20.16 -7.30
N GLU A 110 14.51 20.07 -8.45
CA GLU A 110 15.74 20.83 -8.74
C GLU A 110 15.46 22.24 -9.30
N GLU A 111 14.36 22.45 -10.02
CA GLU A 111 14.03 23.74 -10.67
C GLU A 111 13.70 24.89 -9.72
N LEU A 112 13.25 24.60 -8.49
CA LEU A 112 12.86 25.64 -7.53
C LEU A 112 14.07 26.38 -6.93
N GLY A 113 15.27 25.81 -7.04
CA GLY A 113 16.45 26.30 -6.32
C GLY A 113 16.28 26.16 -4.80
N THR A 114 17.28 26.63 -4.04
CA THR A 114 17.26 26.55 -2.57
C THR A 114 16.42 27.66 -1.90
N ASP A 115 15.96 28.65 -2.66
CA ASP A 115 15.30 29.87 -2.17
C ASP A 115 13.77 29.86 -2.34
N ARG A 116 13.20 28.80 -2.93
CA ARG A 116 11.75 28.68 -3.17
C ARG A 116 11.20 27.38 -2.64
N VAL A 117 10.05 27.49 -1.98
CA VAL A 117 9.18 26.37 -1.65
C VAL A 117 8.07 26.29 -2.67
N GLY A 118 7.87 25.10 -3.21
CA GLY A 118 6.86 24.76 -4.21
C GLY A 118 6.74 23.24 -4.23
N TYR A 119 5.54 22.75 -4.47
CA TYR A 119 5.26 21.37 -4.15
C TYR A 119 5.56 20.44 -5.32
N ARG A 120 6.43 19.47 -5.05
CA ARG A 120 7.24 18.74 -6.01
C ARG A 120 6.44 17.63 -6.68
N SER A 121 6.76 17.34 -7.94
CA SER A 121 6.28 16.13 -8.61
C SER A 121 7.34 15.72 -9.60
N ILE A 122 7.65 14.43 -9.66
CA ILE A 122 8.54 13.88 -10.67
C ILE A 122 7.76 13.87 -11.98
N GLN A 123 8.30 14.50 -13.02
CA GLN A 123 7.69 14.52 -14.35
C GLN A 123 8.68 13.93 -15.34
N THR A 124 8.26 12.85 -15.97
CA THR A 124 9.06 12.20 -17.01
C THR A 124 8.26 12.09 -18.29
N VAL A 125 8.94 12.27 -19.41
CA VAL A 125 8.37 12.07 -20.74
C VAL A 125 8.99 10.81 -21.31
N ALA A 126 8.16 9.94 -21.85
CA ALA A 126 8.60 8.64 -22.31
C ALA A 126 7.86 8.20 -23.57
N LYS A 127 8.39 7.17 -24.21
CA LYS A 127 7.74 6.41 -25.29
C LYS A 127 7.95 4.91 -25.05
N PHE A 128 7.21 4.07 -25.77
CA PHE A 128 7.44 2.63 -25.69
C PHE A 128 8.80 2.24 -26.25
N LEU A 129 9.45 1.27 -25.59
CA LEU A 129 10.63 0.59 -26.13
C LEU A 129 10.32 -0.04 -27.50
N ASP A 130 11.33 -0.05 -28.38
CA ASP A 130 11.20 -0.53 -29.75
C ASP A 130 10.78 -2.01 -29.83
N ASP A 131 11.25 -2.83 -28.89
CA ASP A 131 10.88 -4.25 -28.79
C ASP A 131 9.40 -4.45 -28.46
N ARG A 132 8.84 -3.63 -27.56
CA ARG A 132 7.41 -3.68 -27.23
C ARG A 132 6.56 -3.34 -28.45
N CYS A 133 7.03 -2.42 -29.30
CA CYS A 133 6.36 -2.04 -30.54
C CYS A 133 6.35 -3.13 -31.62
N LYS A 134 7.08 -4.25 -31.44
CA LYS A 134 7.00 -5.43 -32.33
C LYS A 134 5.71 -6.21 -32.13
N ILE A 135 5.06 -6.08 -30.96
CA ILE A 135 3.77 -6.70 -30.67
C ILE A 135 2.67 -5.99 -31.48
N PRO A 136 1.78 -6.71 -32.20
CA PRO A 136 0.79 -6.11 -33.10
C PRO A 136 -0.06 -5.01 -32.47
N GLU A 137 -0.45 -5.17 -31.20
CA GLU A 137 -1.28 -4.21 -30.48
C GLU A 137 -0.58 -2.84 -30.26
N PHE A 138 0.74 -2.85 -30.10
CA PHE A 138 1.56 -1.67 -29.80
C PHE A 138 2.17 -1.03 -31.05
N LYS A 139 2.16 -1.71 -32.20
CA LYS A 139 2.77 -1.23 -33.45
C LYS A 139 2.30 0.18 -33.85
N ARG A 140 1.01 0.47 -33.64
CA ARG A 140 0.39 1.77 -33.95
C ARG A 140 0.77 2.89 -32.96
N LEU A 141 1.39 2.56 -31.84
CA LEU A 141 1.80 3.48 -30.77
C LEU A 141 3.31 3.78 -30.82
N LYS A 142 4.03 3.20 -31.78
CA LYS A 142 5.48 3.39 -31.93
C LYS A 142 5.81 4.87 -32.15
N GLY A 143 6.78 5.37 -31.38
CA GLY A 143 7.26 6.75 -31.47
C GLY A 143 6.33 7.81 -30.87
N MET A 144 5.19 7.42 -30.30
CA MET A 144 4.30 8.35 -29.61
C MET A 144 4.81 8.61 -28.19
N TYR A 145 4.92 9.89 -27.84
CA TYR A 145 5.30 10.33 -26.50
C TYR A 145 4.10 10.42 -25.55
N PHE A 146 4.36 10.19 -24.27
CA PHE A 146 3.44 10.40 -23.17
C PHE A 146 4.19 10.94 -21.94
N GLU A 147 3.48 11.70 -21.11
CA GLU A 147 3.99 12.21 -19.84
C GLU A 147 3.56 11.30 -18.68
N ILE A 148 4.47 11.00 -17.76
CA ILE A 148 4.17 10.35 -16.49
C ILE A 148 4.48 11.34 -15.36
N GLN A 149 3.49 11.56 -14.49
CA GLN A 149 3.61 12.35 -13.28
C GLN A 149 3.56 11.43 -12.07
N ILE A 150 4.61 11.40 -11.26
CA ILE A 150 4.66 10.61 -10.03
C ILE A 150 4.58 11.59 -8.85
N ARG A 151 3.66 11.32 -7.92
CA ARG A 151 3.36 12.19 -6.79
C ARG A 151 3.02 11.39 -5.55
N THR A 152 3.34 11.91 -4.36
CA THR A 152 2.71 11.45 -3.12
C THR A 152 1.24 11.90 -3.04
N ILE A 153 0.46 11.33 -2.13
CA ILE A 153 -0.92 11.72 -1.87
C ILE A 153 -1.03 13.19 -1.47
N LEU A 154 -0.09 13.65 -0.64
CA LEU A 154 -0.05 15.05 -0.22
C LEU A 154 0.27 15.92 -1.43
N GLN A 155 1.29 15.58 -2.23
CA GLN A 155 1.65 16.24 -3.50
C GLN A 155 0.49 16.36 -4.47
N HIS A 156 -0.30 15.29 -4.59
CA HIS A 156 -1.51 15.31 -5.38
C HIS A 156 -2.55 16.27 -4.80
N ALA A 157 -2.86 16.20 -3.51
CA ALA A 157 -3.87 17.02 -2.85
C ALA A 157 -3.58 18.52 -2.98
N TRP A 158 -2.34 18.94 -2.70
CA TRP A 158 -1.96 20.35 -2.85
C TRP A 158 -2.07 20.82 -4.31
N ALA A 159 -1.63 20.01 -5.27
CA ALA A 159 -1.66 20.40 -6.68
C ALA A 159 -3.09 20.52 -7.22
N GLU A 160 -4.02 19.67 -6.78
CA GLU A 160 -5.43 19.80 -7.15
C GLU A 160 -6.05 21.06 -6.52
N ILE A 161 -5.74 21.39 -5.27
CA ILE A 161 -6.22 22.61 -4.61
C ILE A 161 -5.64 23.86 -5.28
N GLU A 162 -4.33 23.90 -5.52
CA GLU A 162 -3.64 25.01 -6.17
C GLU A 162 -4.20 25.25 -7.57
N HIS A 163 -4.37 24.18 -8.36
CA HIS A 163 -4.92 24.26 -9.70
C HIS A 163 -6.38 24.71 -9.71
N ASP A 164 -7.27 24.17 -8.85
CA ASP A 164 -8.68 24.59 -8.78
C ASP A 164 -8.80 26.07 -8.41
N ARG A 165 -8.03 26.54 -7.43
CA ARG A 165 -8.06 27.94 -6.97
C ARG A 165 -7.49 28.89 -8.01
N ASN A 166 -6.37 28.54 -8.64
CA ASN A 166 -5.81 29.31 -9.75
C ASN A 166 -6.71 29.31 -10.98
N TYR A 167 -7.44 28.23 -11.25
CA TYR A 167 -8.35 28.18 -12.39
C TYR A 167 -9.58 29.06 -12.18
N LYS A 168 -10.16 29.05 -10.97
CA LYS A 168 -11.29 29.93 -10.61
C LYS A 168 -10.89 31.40 -10.56
N PHE A 169 -9.65 31.69 -10.18
CA PHE A 169 -9.11 33.03 -10.18
C PHE A 169 -8.48 33.30 -11.55
N SER A 170 -9.25 33.84 -12.50
CA SER A 170 -8.78 34.16 -13.86
C SER A 170 -7.76 35.31 -13.91
N GLY A 171 -6.67 35.21 -13.16
CA GLY A 171 -5.66 36.23 -12.93
C GLY A 171 -4.57 35.78 -11.94
N VAL A 172 -3.67 36.69 -11.58
CA VAL A 172 -2.60 36.41 -10.61
C VAL A 172 -3.14 36.53 -9.18
N LEU A 173 -3.01 35.47 -8.38
CA LEU A 173 -3.40 35.51 -6.96
C LEU A 173 -2.72 36.67 -6.22
N PRO A 174 -3.39 37.33 -5.26
CA PRO A 174 -2.74 38.30 -4.38
C PRO A 174 -1.49 37.73 -3.71
N LYS A 175 -0.44 38.55 -3.56
CA LYS A 175 0.86 38.13 -3.01
C LYS A 175 0.75 37.44 -1.65
N GLU A 176 -0.16 37.89 -0.81
CA GLU A 176 -0.43 37.28 0.50
C GLU A 176 -0.92 35.83 0.38
N ILE A 177 -1.84 35.57 -0.55
CA ILE A 177 -2.37 34.23 -0.81
C ILE A 177 -1.27 33.34 -1.40
N GLN A 178 -0.49 33.84 -2.35
CA GLN A 178 0.67 33.12 -2.89
C GLN A 178 1.67 32.75 -1.79
N ARG A 179 1.95 33.67 -0.86
CA ARG A 179 2.82 33.41 0.29
C ARG A 179 2.25 32.29 1.18
N ARG A 180 0.94 32.28 1.43
CA ARG A 180 0.30 31.20 2.22
C ARG A 180 0.39 29.84 1.53
N PHE A 181 0.18 29.77 0.21
CA PHE A 181 0.36 28.54 -0.55
C PHE A 181 1.79 27.99 -0.47
N LYS A 182 2.79 28.89 -0.55
CA LYS A 182 4.21 28.57 -0.40
C LYS A 182 4.55 28.03 1.00
N ILE A 183 4.03 28.66 2.06
CA ILE A 183 4.21 28.15 3.43
C ILE A 183 3.59 26.76 3.58
N LEU A 184 2.37 26.57 3.05
CA LEU A 184 1.69 25.29 3.09
C LEU A 184 2.46 24.19 2.33
N SER A 185 3.03 24.50 1.16
CA SER A 185 3.86 23.52 0.45
C SER A 185 5.09 23.11 1.26
N GLY A 186 5.71 24.02 2.01
CA GLY A 186 6.83 23.68 2.90
C GLY A 186 6.41 22.79 4.08
N LEU A 187 5.22 23.03 4.66
CA LEU A 187 4.67 22.17 5.72
C LEU A 187 4.37 20.77 5.20
N LEU A 188 3.77 20.67 4.02
CA LEU A 188 3.44 19.38 3.44
C LEU A 188 4.69 18.61 3.01
N GLU A 189 5.76 19.30 2.58
CA GLU A 189 7.05 18.67 2.28
C GLU A 189 7.69 18.08 3.55
N LEU A 190 7.62 18.81 4.66
CA LEU A 190 8.04 18.30 5.96
C LEU A 190 7.22 17.06 6.37
N ALA A 191 5.90 17.11 6.17
CA ALA A 191 5.02 15.99 6.49
C ALA A 191 5.32 14.75 5.62
N ASP A 192 5.51 14.91 4.30
CA ASP A 192 5.93 13.80 3.42
C ASP A 192 7.21 13.13 3.93
N ARG A 193 8.21 13.92 4.33
CA ARG A 193 9.48 13.39 4.86
C ARG A 193 9.27 12.62 6.16
N GLU A 194 8.50 13.16 7.11
CA GLU A 194 8.25 12.45 8.37
C GLU A 194 7.45 11.16 8.16
N PHE A 195 6.49 11.12 7.24
CA PHE A 195 5.81 9.86 6.91
C PHE A 195 6.77 8.83 6.31
N ASP A 196 7.71 9.27 5.47
CA ASP A 196 8.73 8.40 4.90
C ASP A 196 9.71 7.86 5.97
N ASP A 197 10.11 8.71 6.92
CA ASP A 197 11.00 8.34 8.01
C ASP A 197 10.32 7.42 9.05
N ILE A 198 9.03 7.64 9.33
CA ILE A 198 8.21 6.71 10.15
C ILE A 198 8.13 5.35 9.47
N ALA A 199 7.86 5.29 8.17
CA ALA A 199 7.79 4.02 7.42
C ALA A 199 9.11 3.25 7.51
N LYS A 200 10.25 3.92 7.25
CA LYS A 200 11.57 3.30 7.39
C LYS A 200 11.86 2.83 8.82
N SER A 201 11.40 3.58 9.82
CA SER A 201 11.60 3.22 11.23
C SER A 201 10.79 1.98 11.62
N ILE A 202 9.58 1.83 11.08
CA ILE A 202 8.75 0.63 11.26
C ILE A 202 9.43 -0.58 10.59
N ASP A 203 9.90 -0.43 9.34
CA ASP A 203 10.60 -1.50 8.64
C ASP A 203 11.87 -1.94 9.39
N ALA A 204 12.70 -0.99 9.82
CA ALA A 204 13.91 -1.27 10.58
C ALA A 204 13.63 -1.90 11.95
N TYR A 205 12.53 -1.50 12.61
CA TYR A 205 12.08 -2.14 13.84
C TYR A 205 11.69 -3.60 13.59
N SER A 206 10.90 -3.87 12.55
CA SER A 206 10.51 -5.23 12.16
C SER A 206 11.73 -6.12 11.88
N GLU A 207 12.72 -5.62 11.13
CA GLU A 207 13.96 -6.36 10.85
C GLU A 207 14.75 -6.66 12.14
N THR A 208 14.87 -5.67 13.03
CA THR A 208 15.57 -5.84 14.32
C THR A 208 14.88 -6.88 15.19
N VAL A 209 13.55 -6.86 15.24
CA VAL A 209 12.74 -7.83 15.97
C VAL A 209 12.92 -9.24 15.38
N ALA A 210 12.84 -9.38 14.05
CA ALA A 210 13.03 -10.65 13.37
C ALA A 210 14.41 -11.25 13.67
N GLU A 211 15.47 -10.42 13.62
CA GLU A 211 16.84 -10.84 13.98
C GLU A 211 16.91 -11.32 15.43
N LYS A 212 16.42 -10.51 16.39
CA LYS A 212 16.44 -10.85 17.82
C LYS A 212 15.67 -12.11 18.15
N THR A 213 14.45 -12.24 17.62
CA THR A 213 13.61 -13.43 17.85
C THR A 213 14.24 -14.69 17.24
N SER A 214 14.92 -14.59 16.10
CA SER A 214 15.63 -15.73 15.49
C SER A 214 16.81 -16.25 16.33
N ILE A 215 17.45 -15.38 17.13
CA ILE A 215 18.54 -15.77 18.05
C ILE A 215 18.06 -16.04 19.48
N GLY A 216 16.75 -16.00 19.73
CA GLY A 216 16.14 -16.24 21.04
C GLY A 216 16.25 -15.07 22.02
N ASP A 217 16.62 -13.86 21.58
CA ASP A 217 16.53 -12.65 22.40
C ASP A 217 15.07 -12.16 22.40
N LEU A 218 14.30 -12.64 23.38
CA LEU A 218 12.87 -12.34 23.52
C LEU A 218 12.57 -11.21 24.51
N ALA A 219 13.59 -10.49 24.99
CA ALA A 219 13.40 -9.29 25.82
C ALA A 219 12.93 -8.08 24.98
N ILE A 220 11.82 -8.25 24.27
CA ILE A 220 11.22 -7.32 23.32
C ILE A 220 9.79 -7.04 23.78
N PRO A 221 9.37 -5.76 23.88
CA PRO A 221 7.98 -5.42 24.17
C PRO A 221 7.00 -6.04 23.16
N ILE A 222 5.83 -6.47 23.64
CA ILE A 222 4.77 -6.99 22.76
C ILE A 222 4.13 -5.83 22.00
N ASN A 223 4.01 -6.00 20.68
CA ASN A 223 3.16 -5.26 19.78
C ASN A 223 2.86 -6.13 18.57
N SER A 224 2.06 -5.64 17.63
CA SER A 224 1.63 -6.41 16.46
C SER A 224 2.81 -6.93 15.62
N THR A 225 3.89 -6.16 15.52
CA THR A 225 5.09 -6.57 14.79
C THR A 225 5.90 -7.60 15.57
N SER A 226 6.19 -7.36 16.85
CA SER A 226 6.98 -8.31 17.65
C SER A 226 6.29 -9.63 17.88
N LEU A 227 4.98 -9.62 18.11
CA LEU A 227 4.21 -10.85 18.28
C LEU A 227 4.10 -11.64 16.97
N ARG A 228 3.94 -10.95 15.83
CA ARG A 228 3.98 -11.61 14.51
C ARG A 228 5.31 -12.30 14.25
N GLU A 229 6.43 -11.60 14.42
CA GLU A 229 7.77 -12.16 14.17
C GLU A 229 8.10 -13.30 15.15
N TYR A 230 7.65 -13.18 16.40
CA TYR A 230 7.72 -14.29 17.36
C TYR A 230 6.96 -15.51 16.87
N ILE A 231 5.71 -15.35 16.40
CA ILE A 231 4.91 -16.47 15.90
C ILE A 231 5.59 -17.09 14.67
N HIS A 232 6.06 -16.28 13.73
CA HIS A 232 6.77 -16.73 12.52
C HIS A 232 7.98 -17.60 12.88
N ASN A 233 8.76 -17.21 13.89
CA ASN A 233 9.96 -17.93 14.28
C ASN A 233 9.66 -19.14 15.16
N LYS A 234 8.83 -18.99 16.21
CA LYS A 234 8.52 -20.07 17.16
C LYS A 234 7.68 -21.17 16.52
N PHE A 235 6.76 -20.83 15.63
CA PHE A 235 5.81 -21.76 14.99
C PHE A 235 6.11 -21.97 13.50
N ALA A 236 7.36 -21.75 13.06
CA ALA A 236 7.77 -21.89 11.66
C ALA A 236 7.34 -23.22 11.02
N SER A 237 7.42 -24.34 11.76
CA SER A 237 7.00 -25.66 11.26
C SER A 237 5.52 -25.75 10.91
N LEU A 238 4.65 -24.98 11.59
CA LEU A 238 3.21 -24.91 11.26
C LEU A 238 2.96 -24.12 9.99
N ILE A 239 3.79 -23.11 9.72
CA ILE A 239 3.76 -22.34 8.48
C ILE A 239 4.23 -23.21 7.32
N GLU A 240 5.36 -23.92 7.50
CA GLU A 240 5.90 -24.85 6.50
C GLU A 240 4.93 -25.99 6.16
N SER A 241 4.15 -26.46 7.15
CA SER A 241 3.13 -27.49 6.92
C SER A 241 1.83 -26.96 6.31
N GLY A 242 1.68 -25.63 6.13
CA GLY A 242 0.47 -24.99 5.63
C GLY A 242 -0.71 -25.01 6.60
N ILE A 243 -0.47 -25.30 7.88
CA ILE A 243 -1.46 -25.24 8.96
C ILE A 243 -1.72 -23.78 9.35
N LEU A 244 -0.65 -22.97 9.30
CA LEU A 244 -0.67 -21.56 9.67
C LEU A 244 -0.32 -20.70 8.45
N GLU A 245 -1.15 -19.72 8.09
CA GLU A 245 -0.87 -18.85 6.96
C GLU A 245 0.13 -17.74 7.36
N ALA A 246 1.25 -17.63 6.64
CA ALA A 246 2.27 -16.59 6.90
C ALA A 246 1.76 -15.14 6.68
N SER A 247 0.65 -14.99 5.96
CA SER A 247 -0.03 -13.72 5.71
C SER A 247 -1.02 -13.31 6.80
N ASP A 248 -1.22 -14.14 7.82
CA ASP A 248 -2.11 -13.83 8.92
C ASP A 248 -1.58 -12.67 9.81
N PHE A 249 -2.44 -12.13 10.67
CA PHE A 249 -2.16 -10.93 11.46
C PHE A 249 -2.56 -11.08 12.92
N VAL A 250 -1.92 -10.26 13.74
CA VAL A 250 -2.19 -10.12 15.17
C VAL A 250 -3.08 -8.90 15.37
N ASP A 251 -4.20 -9.05 16.07
CA ASP A 251 -5.12 -7.94 16.35
C ASP A 251 -4.68 -7.14 17.57
N ASP A 252 -4.94 -5.83 17.59
CA ASP A 252 -4.65 -4.99 18.76
C ASP A 252 -5.39 -5.50 20.02
N GLU A 253 -6.56 -6.12 19.85
CA GLU A 253 -7.34 -6.69 20.96
C GLU A 253 -6.60 -7.82 21.70
N ILE A 254 -5.77 -8.64 21.03
CA ILE A 254 -5.04 -9.71 21.72
C ILE A 254 -3.86 -9.15 22.51
N ILE A 255 -3.25 -8.06 22.02
CA ILE A 255 -2.16 -7.36 22.69
C ILE A 255 -2.67 -6.69 23.95
N GLU A 256 -3.79 -5.96 23.85
CA GLU A 256 -4.48 -5.40 25.02
C GLU A 256 -4.84 -6.49 26.02
N GLU A 257 -5.26 -7.66 25.55
CA GLU A 257 -5.63 -8.77 26.42
C GLU A 257 -4.43 -9.33 27.21
N LEU A 258 -3.30 -9.52 26.53
CA LEU A 258 -2.02 -9.94 27.14
C LEU A 258 -1.54 -8.93 28.18
N GLU A 259 -1.56 -7.64 27.86
CA GLU A 259 -1.05 -6.59 28.74
C GLU A 259 -1.99 -6.33 29.93
N GLU A 260 -3.29 -6.08 29.69
CA GLU A 260 -4.23 -5.66 30.74
C GLU A 260 -4.61 -6.78 31.71
N TYR A 261 -4.84 -8.00 31.22
CA TYR A 261 -5.34 -9.10 32.04
C TYR A 261 -4.23 -9.98 32.57
N TYR A 262 -3.19 -10.24 31.76
CA TYR A 262 -2.12 -11.17 32.13
C TYR A 262 -0.83 -10.46 32.56
N GLY A 263 -0.71 -9.15 32.34
CA GLY A 263 0.51 -8.39 32.64
C GLY A 263 1.70 -8.81 31.77
N ILE A 264 1.43 -9.46 30.62
CA ILE A 264 2.44 -9.94 29.68
C ILE A 264 2.72 -8.78 28.73
N THR A 265 3.90 -8.18 28.90
CA THR A 265 4.35 -6.98 28.20
C THR A 265 5.55 -7.22 27.30
N SER A 266 6.17 -8.40 27.36
CA SER A 266 7.31 -8.79 26.54
C SER A 266 7.24 -10.23 26.03
N LEU A 267 7.95 -10.53 24.95
CA LEU A 267 7.89 -11.84 24.29
C LEU A 267 8.45 -12.98 25.13
N ASP A 268 9.44 -12.72 25.99
CA ASP A 268 9.99 -13.69 26.94
C ASP A 268 8.93 -14.13 27.96
N GLN A 269 8.14 -13.19 28.49
CA GLN A 269 7.01 -13.49 29.38
C GLN A 269 5.94 -14.34 28.70
N LEU A 270 5.68 -14.09 27.41
CA LEU A 270 4.78 -14.94 26.61
C LEU A 270 5.39 -16.32 26.36
N ASP A 271 6.67 -16.40 26.00
CA ASP A 271 7.38 -17.66 25.70
C ASP A 271 7.40 -18.59 26.91
N GLU A 272 7.54 -18.05 28.12
CA GLU A 272 7.51 -18.78 29.38
C GLU A 272 6.20 -19.56 29.61
N ILE A 273 5.07 -19.07 29.09
CA ILE A 273 3.77 -19.71 29.25
C ILE A 273 3.40 -20.62 28.06
N VAL A 274 4.21 -20.68 27.00
CA VAL A 274 3.91 -21.54 25.85
C VAL A 274 4.12 -23.02 26.23
N PRO A 275 3.09 -23.89 26.10
CA PRO A 275 3.24 -25.32 26.35
C PRO A 275 4.29 -25.94 25.41
N HIS A 276 5.20 -26.74 25.95
CA HIS A 276 6.32 -27.31 25.18
C HIS A 276 5.88 -28.26 24.05
N ASP A 277 4.73 -28.91 24.20
CA ASP A 277 4.14 -29.85 23.23
C ASP A 277 3.09 -29.19 22.30
N LEU A 278 2.93 -27.86 22.38
CA LEU A 278 1.91 -27.13 21.62
C LEU A 278 2.03 -27.34 20.11
N ILE A 279 3.25 -27.20 19.58
CA ILE A 279 3.52 -27.34 18.14
C ILE A 279 3.22 -28.78 17.68
N GLU A 280 3.68 -29.79 18.43
CA GLU A 280 3.43 -31.20 18.11
C GLU A 280 1.92 -31.52 18.14
N ASN A 281 1.21 -30.95 19.11
CA ASN A 281 -0.23 -31.10 19.23
C ASN A 281 -0.97 -30.46 18.06
N TYR A 282 -0.57 -29.27 17.60
CA TYR A 282 -1.14 -28.65 16.40
C TYR A 282 -0.82 -29.43 15.13
N LEU A 283 0.40 -29.93 14.94
CA LEU A 283 0.74 -30.77 13.77
C LEU A 283 -0.12 -32.04 13.69
N SER A 284 -0.59 -32.55 14.83
CA SER A 284 -1.51 -33.69 14.88
C SER A 284 -2.97 -33.32 14.52
N MET A 285 -3.30 -32.03 14.56
CA MET A 285 -4.61 -31.49 14.19
C MET A 285 -4.54 -31.00 12.75
N ASN A 286 -5.16 -31.73 11.82
CA ASN A 286 -5.21 -31.32 10.41
C ASN A 286 -6.22 -30.18 10.21
N GLN A 287 -5.98 -29.03 10.83
CA GLN A 287 -6.88 -27.86 10.85
C GLN A 287 -6.07 -26.57 10.67
N SER A 288 -6.65 -25.60 9.98
CA SER A 288 -6.06 -24.26 9.84
C SER A 288 -6.12 -23.49 11.14
N LEU A 289 -5.02 -22.82 11.48
CA LEU A 289 -4.87 -21.98 12.66
C LEU A 289 -4.71 -20.52 12.27
N TRP A 290 -4.96 -19.65 13.24
CA TRP A 290 -4.80 -18.21 13.14
C TRP A 290 -3.92 -17.71 14.28
N TYR A 291 -3.19 -16.61 14.10
CA TYR A 291 -2.24 -16.06 15.07
C TYR A 291 -2.92 -15.77 16.39
N ASN A 292 -4.05 -15.06 16.36
CA ASN A 292 -4.83 -14.76 17.56
C ASN A 292 -5.34 -16.04 18.24
N GLY A 293 -5.71 -17.06 17.46
CA GLY A 293 -6.17 -18.36 17.97
C GLY A 293 -5.09 -19.08 18.77
N ILE A 294 -3.85 -19.10 18.27
CA ILE A 294 -2.71 -19.71 18.98
C ILE A 294 -2.48 -19.01 20.33
N ILE A 295 -2.55 -17.68 20.36
CA ILE A 295 -2.39 -16.92 21.61
C ILE A 295 -3.54 -17.21 22.57
N ILE A 296 -4.79 -17.21 22.10
CA ILE A 296 -5.97 -17.56 22.91
C ILE A 296 -5.82 -18.97 23.50
N ASP A 297 -5.39 -19.95 22.71
CA ASP A 297 -5.18 -21.31 23.15
C ASP A 297 -4.12 -21.39 24.25
N ILE A 298 -2.99 -20.68 24.09
CA ILE A 298 -1.96 -20.56 25.14
C ILE A 298 -2.57 -20.00 26.44
N LEU A 299 -3.37 -18.94 26.36
CA LEU A 299 -4.00 -18.33 27.53
C LEU A 299 -5.00 -19.28 28.21
N ILE A 300 -5.84 -19.99 27.43
CA ILE A 300 -6.79 -20.98 27.95
C ILE A 300 -6.05 -22.16 28.58
N ILE A 301 -4.97 -22.65 27.97
CA ILE A 301 -4.20 -23.78 28.49
C ILE A 301 -3.58 -23.45 29.85
N ASN A 302 -3.10 -22.22 30.03
CA ASN A 302 -2.48 -21.80 31.29
C ASN A 302 -3.48 -21.55 32.41
N ASN A 303 -4.61 -20.89 32.12
CA ASN A 303 -5.64 -20.64 33.13
C ASN A 303 -7.04 -20.47 32.48
N PRO A 304 -7.78 -21.57 32.27
CA PRO A 304 -9.04 -21.51 31.54
C PRO A 304 -10.10 -20.70 32.30
N GLU A 305 -10.19 -20.84 33.62
CA GLU A 305 -11.17 -20.10 34.43
C GLU A 305 -10.91 -18.60 34.37
N PHE A 306 -9.64 -18.18 34.50
CA PHE A 306 -9.28 -16.78 34.40
C PHE A 306 -9.55 -16.21 33.00
N TYR A 307 -9.20 -16.94 31.93
CA TYR A 307 -9.48 -16.50 30.56
C TYR A 307 -10.97 -16.22 30.37
N PHE A 308 -11.84 -17.20 30.68
CA PHE A 308 -13.27 -17.05 30.44
C PHE A 308 -13.96 -16.06 31.39
N GLU A 309 -13.45 -15.86 32.61
CA GLU A 309 -14.04 -14.90 33.58
C GLU A 309 -13.60 -13.45 33.38
N LYS A 310 -12.41 -13.22 32.82
CA LYS A 310 -11.79 -11.89 32.77
C LYS A 310 -11.50 -11.41 31.35
N ALA A 311 -10.82 -12.23 30.56
CA ALA A 311 -10.30 -11.85 29.25
C ALA A 311 -11.36 -12.00 28.14
N TRP A 312 -11.97 -13.19 28.05
CA TRP A 312 -12.85 -13.61 26.96
C TRP A 312 -13.98 -12.63 26.63
N LYS A 313 -14.65 -12.05 27.64
CA LYS A 313 -15.72 -11.03 27.49
C LYS A 313 -16.80 -11.35 26.44
N ASN A 314 -17.06 -12.62 26.13
CA ASN A 314 -17.95 -13.06 25.05
C ASN A 314 -17.52 -12.58 23.64
N LYS A 315 -16.22 -12.38 23.40
CA LYS A 315 -15.66 -11.94 22.11
C LYS A 315 -15.94 -12.94 20.96
N TRP A 316 -16.07 -14.22 21.29
CA TRP A 316 -16.46 -15.27 20.36
C TRP A 316 -17.49 -16.18 21.03
N GLY A 317 -18.38 -16.80 20.24
CA GLY A 317 -19.49 -17.62 20.76
C GLY A 317 -19.50 -19.06 20.27
N VAL A 318 -18.60 -19.44 19.36
CA VAL A 318 -18.55 -20.77 18.74
C VAL A 318 -17.09 -21.23 18.61
N THR A 319 -16.83 -22.51 18.86
CA THR A 319 -15.52 -23.18 18.68
C THR A 319 -15.69 -24.47 17.86
N ASP A 320 -14.62 -24.97 17.25
CA ASP A 320 -14.66 -26.19 16.44
C ASP A 320 -14.72 -27.46 17.32
N PRO A 321 -15.48 -28.50 16.94
CA PRO A 321 -15.41 -29.82 17.57
C PRO A 321 -14.01 -30.40 17.76
N SER A 322 -13.07 -30.11 16.87
CA SER A 322 -11.67 -30.53 16.95
C SER A 322 -10.93 -29.92 18.15
N ASP A 323 -11.40 -28.79 18.68
CA ASP A 323 -10.81 -28.13 19.85
C ASP A 323 -11.05 -28.96 21.12
N VAL A 324 -12.14 -29.74 21.17
CA VAL A 324 -12.46 -30.60 22.33
C VAL A 324 -11.37 -31.63 22.61
N PRO A 325 -10.97 -32.50 21.65
CA PRO A 325 -9.86 -33.43 21.89
C PRO A 325 -8.51 -32.72 22.06
N PHE A 326 -8.32 -31.51 21.51
CA PHE A 326 -7.10 -30.72 21.72
C PHE A 326 -6.94 -30.26 23.15
N PHE A 327 -7.90 -29.50 23.68
CA PHE A 327 -7.88 -29.00 25.06
C PHE A 327 -7.87 -30.14 26.09
N LYS A 328 -8.47 -31.29 25.75
CA LYS A 328 -8.42 -32.48 26.61
C LYS A 328 -6.99 -33.00 26.83
N LYS A 329 -6.06 -32.81 25.88
CA LYS A 329 -4.63 -33.18 26.07
C LYS A 329 -3.98 -32.38 27.21
N TYR A 330 -4.45 -31.16 27.45
CA TYR A 330 -4.01 -30.29 28.54
C TYR A 330 -4.86 -30.43 29.81
N GLY A 331 -5.71 -31.46 29.89
CA GLY A 331 -6.57 -31.70 31.05
C GLY A 331 -7.80 -30.78 31.15
N ILE A 332 -8.14 -30.07 30.06
CA ILE A 332 -9.24 -29.10 30.03
C ILE A 332 -10.47 -29.74 29.39
N ASP A 333 -11.60 -29.75 30.11
CA ASP A 333 -12.89 -30.18 29.56
C ASP A 333 -13.62 -28.98 28.93
N LEU A 334 -13.38 -28.78 27.64
CA LEU A 334 -13.99 -27.70 26.87
C LEU A 334 -15.52 -27.75 26.87
N ARG A 335 -16.14 -28.94 27.00
CA ARG A 335 -17.61 -29.07 27.03
C ARG A 335 -18.19 -28.57 28.34
N ASP A 336 -17.47 -28.74 29.44
CA ASP A 336 -17.89 -28.19 30.73
C ASP A 336 -17.67 -26.68 30.79
N LEU A 337 -16.58 -26.17 30.20
CA LEU A 337 -16.40 -24.72 30.01
C LEU A 337 -17.49 -24.11 29.13
N ALA A 338 -17.86 -24.77 28.02
CA ALA A 338 -18.94 -24.34 27.13
C ALA A 338 -20.28 -24.21 27.87
N LYS A 339 -20.60 -25.17 28.76
CA LYS A 339 -21.81 -25.08 29.61
C LYS A 339 -21.71 -23.97 30.65
N LYS A 340 -20.55 -23.81 31.29
CA LYS A 340 -20.32 -22.83 32.38
C LYS A 340 -20.37 -21.39 31.87
N TYR A 341 -19.77 -21.14 30.70
CA TYR A 341 -19.59 -19.80 30.14
C TYR A 341 -20.50 -19.51 28.93
N HIS A 342 -21.36 -20.45 28.54
CA HIS A 342 -22.40 -20.29 27.53
C HIS A 342 -21.90 -19.98 26.10
N PHE A 343 -20.85 -20.68 25.66
CA PHE A 343 -20.46 -20.71 24.24
C PHE A 343 -20.79 -22.07 23.60
N GLU A 344 -20.92 -22.10 22.27
CA GLU A 344 -21.29 -23.28 21.51
C GLU A 344 -20.06 -24.01 20.94
N ILE A 345 -20.14 -25.33 20.84
CA ILE A 345 -19.21 -26.13 20.04
C ILE A 345 -19.95 -26.49 18.76
N TYR A 346 -19.44 -26.06 17.61
CA TYR A 346 -20.13 -26.14 16.32
C TYR A 346 -20.59 -27.58 16.03
N ASN A 347 -21.86 -27.79 15.68
CA ASN A 347 -22.40 -29.13 15.46
C ASN A 347 -22.57 -29.38 13.95
N LEU A 348 -21.64 -30.14 13.33
CA LEU A 348 -21.72 -30.54 11.92
C LEU A 348 -23.01 -31.32 11.54
N ASN A 349 -23.77 -31.80 12.53
CA ASN A 349 -24.96 -32.63 12.32
C ASN A 349 -26.29 -31.86 12.18
N LEU A 350 -26.30 -30.52 12.16
CA LEU A 350 -27.54 -29.74 12.06
C LEU A 350 -27.79 -29.05 10.70
N THR A 351 -26.91 -29.19 9.71
CA THR A 351 -27.02 -28.55 8.38
C THR A 351 -27.35 -29.49 7.21
N VAL A 352 -27.86 -30.71 7.46
CA VAL A 352 -28.31 -31.63 6.38
C VAL A 352 -29.83 -31.86 6.36
N ASN A 353 -30.61 -31.32 7.31
CA ASN A 353 -32.07 -31.51 7.35
C ASN A 353 -32.88 -30.20 7.18
N SER A 354 -32.43 -29.32 6.28
CA SER A 354 -33.29 -28.22 5.80
C SER A 354 -32.85 -27.70 4.44
N ILE A 355 -32.96 -28.52 3.39
CA ILE A 355 -33.30 -28.11 2.01
C ILE A 355 -34.23 -29.16 1.41
#